data_AF-A0A5J4V2I2-F1
#
_entry.id   AF-A0A5J4V2I2-F1
#
_cell.length_a   1.000
_cell.length_b   1.000
_cell.length_c   1.000
_cell.angle_alpha   90.00
_cell.angle_beta   90.00
_cell.angle_gamma   90.00
#
_symmetry.space_group_name_H-M   'P 1'
#
loop_
_entity.id
_entity.type
_entity.pdbx_description
1 polymer ?
#
loop_
_entity_poly.entity_id
_entity_poly.type
_entity_poly.pdbx_seq_one_letter_code
_entity_poly.pdbx_strand_id
1 'polypeptide(L)'
;MTECDGINKIYELFKRKLDKYITDRAALCLGQLFNAREITQSKMRITVIKHLKTLINDENEWIKDSSKYRLQGLAQNGVNKAEIEKDGFVIPT
;
A
#
# COMPACT_ATOMS: atom_id res chain seq x y z
N MET A 1 -18.48 21.07 5.68
CA MET A 1 -17.45 20.19 6.27
C MET A 1 -16.22 20.31 5.40
N THR A 2 -15.11 20.82 5.93
CA THR A 2 -13.85 20.91 5.19
C THR A 2 -13.14 19.57 5.29
N GLU A 3 -12.77 18.96 4.16
CA GLU A 3 -11.99 17.73 4.16
C GLU A 3 -10.56 17.99 4.68
N CYS A 4 -10.03 17.08 5.51
CA CYS A 4 -8.74 17.28 6.17
C CYS A 4 -7.52 16.94 5.29
N ASP A 5 -7.71 16.63 4.01
CA ASP A 5 -6.66 16.17 3.08
C ASP A 5 -5.82 14.99 3.62
N GLY A 6 -6.47 14.08 4.36
CA GLY A 6 -5.80 13.05 5.15
C GLY A 6 -4.98 12.07 4.30
N ILE A 7 -5.47 11.70 3.12
CA ILE A 7 -4.78 10.77 2.22
C ILE A 7 -3.44 11.35 1.77
N ASN A 8 -3.42 12.60 1.32
CA ASN A 8 -2.19 13.25 0.87
C ASN A 8 -1.22 13.42 2.04
N LYS A 9 -1.68 13.77 3.24
CA LYS A 9 -0.83 13.85 4.45
C LYS A 9 -0.16 12.52 4.79
N ILE A 10 -0.90 11.41 4.74
CA ILE A 10 -0.33 10.08 4.98
C ILE A 10 0.69 9.73 3.88
N TYR A 11 0.39 10.07 2.62
CA TYR A 11 1.30 9.82 1.51
C TYR A 11 2.57 10.68 1.57
N GLU A 12 2.49 11.94 1.98
CA GLU A 12 3.68 12.77 2.26
C GLU A 12 4.54 12.15 3.36
N LEU A 13 3.91 11.65 4.44
CA LEU A 13 4.63 10.95 5.51
C LEU A 13 5.35 9.70 4.99
N PHE A 14 4.67 8.89 4.18
CA PHE A 14 5.24 7.71 3.52
C PHE A 14 6.45 8.07 2.65
N LYS A 15 6.35 9.12 1.82
CA LYS A 15 7.44 9.53 0.92
C LYS A 15 8.69 10.00 1.64
N ARG A 16 8.56 10.58 2.84
CA ARG A 16 9.69 11.11 3.61
C ARG A 16 10.63 10.01 4.12
N LYS A 17 10.16 8.76 4.23
CA LYS A 17 10.95 7.59 4.68
C LYS A 17 11.79 7.87 5.95
N LEU A 18 11.21 8.60 6.90
CA LEU A 18 11.93 9.04 8.10
C LEU A 18 12.36 7.89 9.00
N ASP A 19 11.52 6.86 9.05
CA ASP A 19 11.68 5.71 9.92
C ASP A 19 10.92 4.51 9.31
N LYS A 20 11.41 3.28 9.53
CA LYS A 20 10.80 2.06 8.98
C LYS A 20 9.38 1.89 9.50
N TYR A 21 9.19 1.98 10.82
CA TYR A 21 7.89 1.78 11.44
C TYR A 21 6.86 2.80 10.90
N ILE A 22 7.24 4.08 10.82
CA ILE A 22 6.38 5.13 10.25
C ILE A 22 6.03 4.85 8.79
N THR A 23 7.01 4.47 7.98
CA THR A 23 6.83 4.22 6.53
C THR A 23 5.91 3.02 6.29
N ASP A 24 6.15 1.92 7.00
CA ASP A 24 5.35 0.70 6.89
C ASP A 24 3.91 0.96 7.31
N ARG A 25 3.70 1.65 8.44
CA ARG A 25 2.37 2.02 8.91
C ARG A 25 1.64 2.92 7.91
N ALA A 26 2.32 3.91 7.34
CA ALA A 26 1.72 4.78 6.34
C ALA A 26 1.30 4.00 5.08
N ALA A 27 2.13 3.09 4.58
CA ALA A 27 1.80 2.22 3.45
C ALA A 27 0.61 1.29 3.76
N LEU A 28 0.57 0.67 4.93
CA LEU A 28 -0.54 -0.20 5.37
C LEU A 28 -1.85 0.59 5.51
N CYS A 29 -1.80 1.82 6.01
CA CYS A 29 -2.96 2.71 6.09
C CYS A 29 -3.49 3.08 4.70
N LEU A 30 -2.60 3.46 3.78
CA LEU A 30 -2.99 3.76 2.39
C LEU A 30 -3.59 2.54 1.70
N GLY A 31 -3.00 1.35 1.86
CA GLY A 31 -3.57 0.12 1.34
C GLY A 31 -4.99 -0.16 1.87
N GLN A 32 -5.26 0.16 3.14
CA GLN A 32 -6.59 -0.03 3.74
C GLN A 32 -7.61 0.97 3.20
N LEU A 33 -7.21 2.24 3.11
CA LEU A 33 -8.09 3.32 2.64
C LEU A 33 -8.56 3.12 1.20
N PHE A 34 -7.72 2.47 0.39
CA PHE A 34 -8.01 2.13 -1.01
C PHE A 34 -8.47 0.68 -1.20
N ASN A 35 -8.92 -0.01 -0.15
CA ASN A 35 -9.48 -1.36 -0.30
C ASN A 35 -10.61 -1.37 -1.33
N ALA A 36 -10.50 -2.23 -2.35
CA ALA A 36 -11.40 -2.31 -3.51
C ALA A 36 -11.62 -1.00 -4.30
N ARG A 37 -10.80 0.04 -4.06
CA ARG A 37 -10.88 1.34 -4.72
C ARG A 37 -9.59 1.62 -5.48
N GLU A 38 -9.71 2.27 -6.64
CA GLU A 38 -8.53 2.67 -7.40
C GLU A 38 -7.70 3.71 -6.64
N ILE A 39 -6.38 3.52 -6.59
CA ILE A 39 -5.46 4.61 -6.26
C ILE A 39 -5.24 5.41 -7.54
N THR A 40 -6.04 6.46 -7.77
CA THR A 40 -6.05 7.21 -9.03
C THR A 40 -4.71 7.90 -9.33
N GLN A 41 -4.04 8.41 -8.30
CA GLN A 41 -2.70 9.00 -8.44
C GLN A 41 -1.66 7.93 -8.74
N SER A 42 -1.20 7.86 -10.00
CA SER A 42 -0.27 6.82 -10.49
C SER A 42 1.00 6.70 -9.65
N LYS A 43 1.64 7.82 -9.28
CA LYS A 43 2.86 7.82 -8.45
C LYS A 43 2.62 7.23 -7.07
N MET A 44 1.47 7.52 -6.45
CA MET A 44 1.07 6.94 -5.17
C MET A 44 0.83 5.44 -5.30
N ARG A 45 0.07 5.02 -6.33
CA ARG A 45 -0.22 3.62 -6.61
C ARG A 45 1.06 2.78 -6.74
N ILE A 46 1.97 3.22 -7.62
CA ILE A 46 3.24 2.52 -7.89
C ILE A 46 4.07 2.42 -6.61
N THR A 47 4.26 3.53 -5.89
CA THR A 47 5.18 3.56 -4.76
C THR A 47 4.64 2.83 -3.53
N VAL A 48 3.34 2.94 -3.23
CA VAL A 48 2.69 2.23 -2.13
C VAL A 48 2.65 0.73 -2.41
N ILE A 49 2.22 0.31 -3.60
CA ILE A 49 2.18 -1.12 -3.96
C ILE A 49 3.58 -1.72 -3.93
N LYS A 50 4.59 -1.01 -4.48
CA LYS A 50 5.98 -1.47 -4.43
C LYS A 50 6.46 -1.71 -3.00
N HIS A 51 6.13 -0.81 -2.07
CA HIS A 51 6.50 -0.98 -0.65
C HIS A 51 5.74 -2.12 0.02
N LEU A 52 4.43 -2.25 -0.23
CA LEU A 52 3.65 -3.38 0.29
C LEU A 52 4.22 -4.73 -0.20
N LYS A 53 4.62 -4.82 -1.48
CA LYS A 53 5.29 -6.03 -2.00
C LYS A 53 6.54 -6.40 -1.22
N THR A 54 7.34 -5.44 -0.75
CA THR A 54 8.54 -5.76 0.05
C THR A 54 8.20 -6.27 1.45
N LEU A 55 7.07 -5.83 2.03
CA LEU A 55 6.66 -6.20 3.37
C LEU A 55 6.14 -7.64 3.50
N ILE A 56 5.86 -8.33 2.39
CA ILE A 56 5.44 -9.76 2.46
C ILE A 56 6.56 -10.69 2.96
N ASN A 57 7.81 -10.20 3.01
CA ASN A 57 8.97 -10.91 3.51
C ASN A 57 9.48 -10.32 4.84
N ASP A 58 8.69 -9.46 5.50
CA ASP A 58 9.09 -8.86 6.77
C ASP A 58 9.23 -9.92 7.87
N GLU A 59 10.23 -9.76 8.75
CA GLU A 59 10.46 -10.66 9.88
C GLU A 59 9.32 -10.56 10.91
N ASN A 60 8.65 -9.41 10.98
CA ASN A 60 7.48 -9.24 11.82
C ASN A 60 6.24 -9.83 11.11
N GLU A 61 5.74 -10.94 11.65
CA GLU A 61 4.57 -11.64 11.09
C GLU A 61 3.34 -10.74 10.95
N TRP A 62 3.11 -9.81 11.89
CA TRP A 62 1.99 -8.89 11.79
C TRP A 62 2.12 -7.94 10.59
N ILE A 63 3.34 -7.44 10.31
CA ILE A 63 3.60 -6.59 9.14
C ILE A 63 3.41 -7.39 7.85
N LYS A 64 3.96 -8.61 7.81
CA LYS A 64 3.85 -9.54 6.71
C LYS A 64 2.40 -9.82 6.33
N ASP A 65 1.61 -10.30 7.29
CA ASP A 65 0.22 -10.67 7.05
C ASP A 65 -0.64 -9.44 6.74
N SER A 66 -0.41 -8.34 7.45
CA SER A 66 -1.08 -7.08 7.13
C SER A 66 -0.81 -6.68 5.69
N SER A 67 0.43 -6.76 5.22
CA SER A 67 0.75 -6.40 3.84
C SER A 67 0.04 -7.29 2.82
N LYS A 68 0.01 -8.62 3.05
CA LYS A 68 -0.73 -9.56 2.20
C LYS A 68 -2.21 -9.17 2.10
N TYR A 69 -2.87 -8.92 3.23
CA TYR A 69 -4.28 -8.51 3.25
C TYR A 69 -4.51 -7.18 2.51
N ARG A 70 -3.60 -6.21 2.64
CA ARG A 70 -3.71 -4.94 1.90
C ARG A 70 -3.55 -5.13 0.40
N LEU A 71 -2.61 -5.97 -0.04
CA LEU A 71 -2.44 -6.30 -1.46
C LEU A 71 -3.67 -7.03 -2.02
N GLN A 72 -4.23 -8.00 -1.28
CA GLN A 72 -5.45 -8.71 -1.68
C GLN A 72 -6.65 -7.76 -1.80
N GLY A 73 -6.79 -6.83 -0.86
CA GLY A 73 -7.83 -5.81 -0.87
C GLY A 73 -7.69 -4.80 -2.01
N LEU A 74 -6.47 -4.35 -2.28
CA LEU A 74 -6.17 -3.48 -3.43
C LEU A 74 -6.45 -4.18 -4.75
N ALA A 75 -6.12 -5.47 -4.86
CA ALA A 75 -6.32 -6.28 -6.07
C ALA A 75 -7.80 -6.51 -6.44
N GLN A 76 -8.75 -6.16 -5.57
CA GLN A 76 -10.18 -6.13 -5.91
C GLN A 76 -10.51 -5.03 -6.94
N ASN A 77 -9.62 -4.03 -7.12
CA ASN A 77 -9.71 -3.05 -8.20
C ASN A 77 -8.74 -3.42 -9.34
N GLY A 78 -9.22 -3.41 -10.58
CA GLY A 78 -8.45 -3.87 -11.75
C GLY A 78 -7.17 -3.06 -12.05
N VAL A 79 -7.18 -1.74 -11.83
CA VAL A 79 -6.00 -0.89 -12.08
C VAL A 79 -4.91 -1.16 -11.06
N ASN A 80 -5.29 -1.30 -9.78
CA ASN A 80 -4.35 -1.68 -8.72
C ASN A 80 -3.85 -3.12 -8.93
N LYS A 81 -4.73 -4.05 -9.30
CA LYS A 81 -4.38 -5.44 -9.59
C LYS A 81 -3.31 -5.53 -10.68
N ALA A 82 -3.50 -4.81 -11.79
CA ALA A 82 -2.52 -4.76 -12.87
C ALA A 82 -1.14 -4.27 -12.41
N GLU A 83 -1.09 -3.27 -11.51
CA GLU A 83 0.16 -2.80 -10.91
C GLU A 83 0.78 -3.83 -9.95
N ILE A 84 -0.05 -4.54 -9.17
CA ILE A 84 0.39 -5.60 -8.27
C ILE A 84 0.98 -6.77 -9.06
N GLU A 85 0.38 -7.17 -10.18
CA GLU A 85 0.82 -8.34 -10.95
C GLU A 85 2.02 -8.07 -11.87
N LYS A 86 2.46 -6.80 -12.00
CA LYS A 86 3.68 -6.45 -12.73
C LYS A 86 4.88 -7.26 -12.28
N ASP A 87 5.74 -7.56 -13.25
CA ASP A 87 6.97 -8.33 -13.10
C ASP A 87 6.74 -9.77 -12.61
N GLY A 88 5.52 -10.30 -12.82
CA GLY A 88 5.14 -11.67 -12.45
C GLY A 88 4.91 -11.84 -10.95
N PHE A 89 4.70 -10.75 -10.21
CA PHE A 89 4.47 -10.83 -8.77
C PHE A 89 3.12 -11.50 -8.45
N VAL A 90 3.16 -12.51 -7.60
CA VAL A 90 1.98 -13.22 -7.08
C VAL A 90 1.89 -12.96 -5.59
N ILE A 91 0.71 -12.55 -5.09
CA ILE A 91 0.49 -12.39 -3.65
C ILE A 91 0.54 -13.79 -3.01
N PRO A 92 1.41 -14.04 -2.02
CA PRO A 92 1.45 -15.33 -1.35
C PRO A 92 0.12 -15.61 -0.65
N THR A 93 -0.39 -16.83 -0.87
CA THR A 93 -1.54 -17.40 -0.14
C THR A 93 -1.14 -17.89 1.23
#